data_AF-A0AAN0NDQ6-F1
#
_entry.id   AF-A0AAN0NDQ6-F1
#
_cell.length_a   1.000
_cell.length_b   1.000
_cell.length_c   1.000
_cell.angle_alpha   90.00
_cell.angle_beta   90.00
_cell.angle_gamma   90.00
#
_symmetry.space_group_name_H-M   'P 1'
#
loop_
_entity.id
_entity.type
_entity.pdbx_description
1 polymer ?
#
loop_
_entity_poly.entity_id
_entity_poly.type
_entity_poly.pdbx_seq_one_letter_code
_entity_poly.pdbx_strand_id
1 'polypeptide(L)'
;MTNYKEKKIAVVVPPNWKGTNEVIFKVFGYKKEQLDIGSSMRIINKKKTYDVIIVDESHKISRKGNKQHPTLNTVYEKENKDYENHLQIIKSIGKQVILMYDILQEIRPAHINREDYKKDTKSFLKKHLSVQFRIRTPNGSTYTADDYINGIKYLLYKDTGILNDPDYSISYNANFDRSVFQDMSENSYFGIFEDKPLSSSIEWISKYNNRYPSHINRILGGLVEDWKQEDGKDKTKFHWNEDDKKLRWNETQDDWLTIKGSEDQVGSVFAVQGVDLNRVVVLMGNDLMVDNQGRLYARTKKF
;
A
#
# COMPACT_ATOMS: atom_id res chain seq x y z
N MET A 1 25.65 -26.77 4.59
CA MET A 1 24.24 -26.43 4.36
C MET A 1 23.52 -26.44 5.69
N THR A 2 23.12 -25.26 6.21
CA THR A 2 22.45 -25.14 7.51
C THR A 2 21.06 -25.79 7.42
N ASN A 3 20.74 -26.68 8.36
CA ASN A 3 19.50 -27.46 8.34
C ASN A 3 18.30 -26.58 8.75
N TYR A 4 17.68 -25.88 7.79
CA TYR A 4 16.51 -25.02 8.03
C TYR A 4 15.22 -25.79 8.38
N LYS A 5 15.23 -27.13 8.27
CA LYS A 5 14.07 -28.01 8.50
C LYS A 5 13.60 -28.12 9.95
N GLU A 6 14.25 -27.46 10.91
CA GLU A 6 13.83 -27.44 12.33
C GLU A 6 13.55 -26.04 12.88
N LYS A 7 13.72 -25.00 12.06
CA LYS A 7 13.58 -23.61 12.52
C LYS A 7 12.11 -23.21 12.63
N LYS A 8 11.76 -22.52 13.73
CA LYS A 8 10.45 -21.88 13.89
C LYS A 8 10.47 -20.53 13.19
N ILE A 9 9.60 -20.35 12.21
CA ILE A 9 9.53 -19.15 11.37
C ILE A 9 8.18 -18.47 11.58
N ALA A 10 8.21 -17.15 11.76
CA ALA A 10 7.02 -16.32 11.66
C ALA A 10 7.11 -15.39 10.44
N VAL A 11 5.97 -15.21 9.77
CA VAL A 11 5.83 -14.25 8.67
C VAL A 11 4.70 -13.30 9.01
N VAL A 12 5.07 -12.05 9.24
CA VAL A 12 4.15 -10.96 9.52
C VAL A 12 3.75 -10.31 8.21
N VAL A 13 2.45 -10.31 7.91
CA VAL A 13 1.88 -9.76 6.67
C VAL A 13 0.65 -8.91 6.97
N PRO A 14 0.28 -7.98 6.08
CA PRO A 14 -0.98 -7.25 6.17
C PRO A 14 -2.22 -8.19 6.15
N PRO A 15 -3.35 -7.76 6.75
CA PRO A 15 -4.53 -8.62 6.94
C PRO A 15 -5.16 -9.18 5.66
N ASN A 16 -5.02 -8.46 4.55
CA ASN A 16 -5.61 -8.78 3.25
C ASN A 16 -4.81 -9.81 2.42
N TRP A 17 -3.66 -10.28 2.92
CA TRP A 17 -2.85 -11.32 2.26
C TRP A 17 -3.17 -12.75 2.73
N LYS A 18 -4.16 -12.94 3.61
CA LYS A 18 -4.37 -14.23 4.31
C LYS A 18 -4.63 -15.43 3.39
N GLY A 19 -5.28 -15.24 2.24
CA GLY A 19 -5.61 -16.35 1.33
C GLY A 19 -4.41 -16.92 0.56
N THR A 20 -3.48 -16.07 0.14
CA THR A 20 -2.36 -16.44 -0.77
C THR A 20 -1.18 -17.08 -0.04
N ASN A 21 -0.99 -16.76 1.25
CA ASN A 21 0.23 -17.08 1.99
C ASN A 21 0.40 -18.56 2.34
N GLU A 22 -0.68 -19.29 2.64
CA GLU A 22 -0.55 -20.71 2.97
C GLU A 22 -0.05 -21.55 1.79
N VAL A 23 -0.26 -21.07 0.55
CA VAL A 23 0.16 -21.76 -0.67
C VAL A 23 1.66 -21.55 -0.93
N ILE A 24 2.15 -20.30 -0.85
CA ILE A 24 3.55 -19.95 -1.14
C ILE A 24 4.51 -20.77 -0.26
N PHE A 25 4.25 -20.86 1.04
CA PHE A 25 5.19 -21.53 1.95
C PHE A 25 5.07 -23.05 1.98
N LYS A 26 3.93 -23.63 1.53
CA LYS A 26 3.84 -25.07 1.26
C LYS A 26 4.80 -25.49 0.13
N VAL A 27 4.95 -24.64 -0.89
CA VAL A 27 5.87 -24.90 -2.03
C VAL A 27 7.33 -24.99 -1.58
N PHE A 28 7.73 -24.24 -0.54
CA PHE A 28 9.08 -24.30 0.02
C PHE A 28 9.33 -25.47 0.99
N GLY A 29 8.37 -26.38 1.16
CA GLY A 29 8.54 -27.62 1.94
C GLY A 29 8.56 -27.43 3.46
N TYR A 30 8.08 -26.29 3.98
CA TYR A 30 7.93 -26.07 5.41
C TYR A 30 6.68 -26.79 5.96
N LYS A 31 6.82 -27.45 7.11
CA LYS A 31 5.68 -28.06 7.80
C LYS A 31 4.82 -26.99 8.47
N LYS A 32 3.50 -27.22 8.54
CA LYS A 32 2.53 -26.28 9.13
C LYS A 32 2.85 -25.95 10.59
N GLU A 33 3.48 -26.87 11.32
CA GLU A 33 3.85 -26.71 12.73
C GLU A 33 5.05 -25.78 12.95
N GLN A 34 5.82 -25.50 11.88
CA GLN A 34 7.06 -24.70 11.92
C GLN A 34 6.86 -23.26 11.45
N LEU A 35 5.69 -22.96 10.90
CA LEU A 35 5.43 -21.70 10.23
C LEU A 35 4.15 -21.05 10.76
N ASP A 36 4.31 -19.87 11.32
CA ASP A 36 3.19 -19.05 11.77
C ASP A 36 3.07 -17.80 10.89
N ILE A 37 1.95 -17.66 10.18
CA ILE A 37 1.66 -16.50 9.32
C ILE A 37 0.50 -15.70 9.90
N GLY A 38 0.62 -14.38 9.92
CA GLY A 38 -0.48 -13.51 10.33
C GLY A 38 -0.09 -12.06 10.52
N SER A 39 -1.01 -11.25 11.05
CA SER A 39 -0.68 -9.89 11.48
C SER A 39 0.27 -9.89 12.67
N SER A 40 0.95 -8.75 12.91
CA SER A 40 1.85 -8.56 14.05
C SER A 40 1.16 -8.94 15.37
N MET A 41 -0.06 -8.48 15.59
CA MET A 41 -0.89 -8.83 16.75
C MET A 41 -1.08 -10.35 16.89
N ARG A 42 -1.41 -11.06 15.79
CA ARG A 42 -1.65 -12.52 15.83
C ARG A 42 -0.37 -13.27 16.17
N ILE A 43 0.78 -12.86 15.61
CA ILE A 43 2.07 -13.48 15.89
C ILE A 43 2.49 -13.26 17.35
N ILE A 44 2.33 -12.04 17.87
CA ILE A 44 2.61 -11.70 19.27
C ILE A 44 1.72 -12.53 20.22
N ASN A 45 0.42 -12.60 19.95
CA ASN A 45 -0.54 -13.33 20.79
C ASN A 45 -0.33 -14.85 20.82
N LYS A 46 0.50 -15.42 19.94
CA LYS A 46 0.87 -16.84 20.04
C LYS A 46 1.75 -17.13 21.26
N LYS A 47 2.38 -16.12 21.88
CA LYS A 47 3.27 -16.29 23.04
C LYS A 47 4.36 -17.34 22.81
N LYS A 48 4.93 -17.34 21.60
CA LYS A 48 6.03 -18.21 21.16
C LYS A 48 7.26 -17.38 20.84
N THR A 49 8.43 -17.99 20.94
CA THR A 49 9.66 -17.47 20.36
C THR A 49 9.94 -18.11 19.00
N TYR A 50 10.58 -17.35 18.12
CA TYR A 50 10.88 -17.76 16.74
C TYR A 50 12.37 -17.63 16.46
N ASP A 51 12.89 -18.54 15.63
CA ASP A 51 14.27 -18.44 15.16
C ASP A 51 14.41 -17.34 14.10
N VAL A 52 13.40 -17.18 13.24
CA VAL A 52 13.36 -16.12 12.22
C VAL A 52 11.96 -15.51 12.18
N ILE A 53 11.88 -14.18 12.16
CA ILE A 53 10.65 -13.43 11.88
C ILE A 53 10.90 -12.56 10.66
N ILE A 54 10.09 -12.74 9.62
CA ILE A 54 10.08 -11.88 8.44
C ILE A 54 8.86 -10.99 8.55
N VAL A 55 9.05 -9.67 8.50
CA VAL A 55 7.95 -8.70 8.50
C VAL A 55 7.91 -8.03 7.15
N ASP A 56 6.88 -8.36 6.39
CA ASP A 56 6.56 -7.65 5.16
C ASP A 56 5.83 -6.33 5.49
N GLU A 57 6.00 -5.32 4.63
CA GLU A 57 5.36 -4.01 4.77
C GLU A 57 5.55 -3.40 6.18
N SER A 58 6.76 -3.50 6.72
CA SER A 58 7.05 -3.19 8.13
C SER A 58 6.79 -1.72 8.52
N HIS A 59 6.69 -0.81 7.55
CA HIS A 59 6.21 0.56 7.75
C HIS A 59 4.73 0.62 8.20
N LYS A 60 3.97 -0.49 8.11
CA LYS A 60 2.58 -0.64 8.58
C LYS A 60 2.48 -1.22 10.00
N ILE A 61 3.61 -1.52 10.66
CA ILE A 61 3.61 -2.03 12.03
C ILE A 61 2.84 -1.05 12.93
N SER A 62 1.93 -1.58 13.75
CA SER A 62 1.12 -0.80 14.68
C SER A 62 1.96 -0.22 15.82
N ARG A 63 1.69 1.04 16.22
CA ARG A 63 2.21 1.68 17.44
C ARG A 63 1.16 1.82 18.54
N LYS A 64 1.55 1.91 19.80
CA LYS A 64 0.63 2.12 20.92
C LYS A 64 -0.11 3.46 20.75
N GLY A 65 -1.43 3.49 20.96
CA GLY A 65 -2.17 4.75 20.96
C GLY A 65 -3.67 4.64 20.73
N ASN A 66 -4.35 5.78 20.89
CA ASN A 66 -5.82 5.85 20.92
C ASN A 66 -6.48 5.90 19.52
N LYS A 67 -5.69 6.10 18.46
CA LYS A 67 -6.18 6.15 17.07
C LYS A 67 -6.21 4.76 16.39
N GLN A 68 -6.09 3.69 17.17
CA GLN A 68 -6.10 2.31 16.69
C GLN A 68 -7.33 1.55 17.17
N HIS A 69 -7.62 0.44 16.49
CA HIS A 69 -8.60 -0.52 16.98
C HIS A 69 -8.14 -1.06 18.37
N PRO A 70 -9.01 -1.06 19.40
CA PRO A 70 -8.62 -1.37 20.78
C PRO A 70 -7.88 -2.70 20.96
N THR A 71 -8.22 -3.70 20.14
CA THR A 71 -7.57 -5.03 20.19
C THR A 71 -6.07 -4.97 19.91
N LEU A 72 -5.59 -4.02 19.11
CA LEU A 72 -4.16 -3.85 18.87
C LEU A 72 -3.41 -3.41 20.13
N ASN A 73 -4.09 -2.71 21.06
CA ASN A 73 -3.44 -2.26 22.29
C ASN A 73 -3.31 -3.37 23.36
N THR A 74 -4.07 -4.47 23.23
CA THR A 74 -4.04 -5.60 24.18
C THR A 74 -2.66 -6.27 24.28
N VAL A 75 -1.82 -6.13 23.24
CA VAL A 75 -0.49 -6.74 23.26
C VAL A 75 0.50 -6.00 24.16
N TYR A 76 0.19 -4.75 24.57
CA TYR A 76 1.02 -3.94 25.47
C TYR A 76 0.65 -4.12 26.94
N GLU A 77 0.00 -5.21 27.30
CA GLU A 77 -0.29 -5.54 28.69
C GLU A 77 0.89 -6.31 29.34
N LYS A 78 0.93 -6.31 30.68
CA LYS A 78 1.89 -7.11 31.47
C LYS A 78 3.36 -6.84 31.11
N GLU A 79 4.03 -7.83 30.54
CA GLU A 79 5.45 -7.84 30.17
C GLU A 79 5.79 -6.87 29.02
N ASN A 80 4.78 -6.42 28.27
CA ASN A 80 4.95 -5.54 27.13
C ASN A 80 4.52 -4.08 27.39
N LYS A 81 4.23 -3.73 28.65
CA LYS A 81 3.69 -2.41 29.04
C LYS A 81 4.56 -1.23 28.64
N ASP A 82 5.88 -1.45 28.64
CA ASP A 82 6.89 -0.43 28.39
C ASP A 82 7.23 -0.31 26.89
N TYR A 83 6.67 -1.17 26.03
CA TYR A 83 6.83 -1.04 24.59
C TYR A 83 5.87 -0.01 23.99
N GLU A 84 6.36 0.68 22.97
CA GLU A 84 5.66 1.77 22.28
C GLU A 84 5.13 1.33 20.91
N ASN A 85 5.60 0.20 20.38
CA ASN A 85 5.15 -0.34 19.11
C ASN A 85 5.32 -1.87 19.03
N HIS A 86 4.63 -2.50 18.08
CA HIS A 86 4.72 -3.96 17.87
C HIS A 86 6.12 -4.40 17.41
N LEU A 87 6.93 -3.54 16.79
CA LEU A 87 8.29 -3.90 16.35
C LEU A 87 9.18 -4.24 17.54
N GLN A 88 9.08 -3.50 18.65
CA GLN A 88 9.84 -3.78 19.86
C GLN A 88 9.47 -5.14 20.47
N ILE A 89 8.19 -5.51 20.45
CA ILE A 89 7.74 -6.84 20.89
C ILE A 89 8.21 -7.92 19.91
N ILE A 90 8.12 -7.69 18.59
CA ILE A 90 8.61 -8.62 17.57
C ILE A 90 10.10 -8.91 17.77
N LYS A 91 10.90 -7.89 18.09
CA LYS A 91 12.33 -8.03 18.41
C LYS A 91 12.59 -8.86 19.67
N SER A 92 11.72 -8.81 20.67
CA SER A 92 11.90 -9.58 21.91
C SER A 92 11.59 -11.08 21.74
N ILE A 93 10.71 -11.43 20.79
CA ILE A 93 10.29 -12.82 20.53
C ILE A 93 11.03 -13.49 19.37
N GLY A 94 11.80 -12.75 18.57
CA GLY A 94 12.53 -13.27 17.41
C GLY A 94 14.05 -13.24 17.59
N LYS A 95 14.75 -14.37 17.34
CA LYS A 95 16.23 -14.41 17.36
C LYS A 95 16.85 -13.66 16.17
N GLN A 96 16.24 -13.78 15.00
CA GLN A 96 16.59 -13.02 13.80
C GLN A 96 15.33 -12.36 13.25
N VAL A 97 15.39 -11.06 12.98
CA VAL A 97 14.27 -10.28 12.43
C VAL A 97 14.70 -9.68 11.08
N ILE A 98 13.89 -9.91 10.06
CA ILE A 98 14.06 -9.37 8.71
C ILE A 98 12.87 -8.45 8.45
N LEU A 99 13.14 -7.21 8.03
CA LEU A 99 12.11 -6.19 7.81
C LEU A 99 12.14 -5.75 6.35
N MET A 100 10.99 -5.84 5.67
CA MET A 100 10.78 -5.21 4.36
C MET A 100 10.21 -3.82 4.61
N TYR A 101 10.94 -2.79 4.21
CA TYR A 101 10.62 -1.41 4.56
C TYR A 101 10.65 -0.53 3.31
N ASP A 102 9.65 0.34 3.21
CA ASP A 102 9.59 1.40 2.21
C ASP A 102 9.25 2.69 2.96
N ILE A 103 10.16 3.64 2.94
CA ILE A 103 10.06 4.91 3.66
C ILE A 103 9.04 5.86 3.05
N LEU A 104 8.82 5.76 1.73
CA LEU A 104 7.92 6.65 1.01
C LEU A 104 6.47 6.26 1.27
N GLN A 105 6.21 4.98 1.56
CA GLN A 105 4.90 4.47 1.94
C GLN A 105 4.58 4.76 3.41
N GLU A 106 4.24 6.01 3.75
CA GLU A 106 3.66 6.36 5.05
C GLU A 106 2.14 6.38 4.94
N ILE A 107 1.44 5.59 5.78
CA ILE A 107 0.08 5.18 5.42
C ILE A 107 -0.97 5.59 6.46
N ARG A 108 -0.69 5.61 7.78
CA ARG A 108 -1.69 6.01 8.81
C ARG A 108 -1.04 6.53 10.10
N PRO A 109 -1.70 7.43 10.85
CA PRO A 109 -1.29 7.80 12.22
C PRO A 109 -1.21 6.61 13.19
N ALA A 110 -1.89 5.51 12.87
CA ALA A 110 -1.82 4.26 13.61
C ALA A 110 -0.50 3.51 13.38
N HIS A 111 0.23 3.73 12.30
CA HIS A 111 1.46 3.00 12.05
C HIS A 111 2.64 3.62 12.81
N ILE A 112 3.70 2.83 12.97
CA ILE A 112 4.99 3.29 13.48
C ILE A 112 5.48 4.45 12.61
N ASN A 113 5.88 5.56 13.25
CA ASN A 113 6.40 6.70 12.51
C ASN A 113 7.87 6.44 12.09
N ARG A 114 8.39 7.29 11.22
CA ARG A 114 9.75 7.14 10.69
C ARG A 114 10.84 7.27 11.76
N GLU A 115 10.65 8.14 12.74
CA GLU A 115 11.62 8.39 13.81
C GLU A 115 11.76 7.18 14.74
N ASP A 116 10.65 6.62 15.19
CA ASP A 116 10.58 5.40 16.00
C ASP A 116 11.12 4.22 15.23
N TYR A 117 10.75 4.08 13.95
CA TYR A 117 11.27 3.02 13.09
C TYR A 117 12.79 3.10 12.98
N LYS A 118 13.33 4.30 12.74
CA LYS A 118 14.77 4.57 12.64
C LYS A 118 15.49 4.29 13.95
N LYS A 119 14.93 4.71 15.09
CA LYS A 119 15.43 4.43 16.44
C LYS A 119 15.48 2.92 16.70
N ASP A 120 14.39 2.22 16.44
CA ASP A 120 14.27 0.79 16.75
C ASP A 120 15.06 -0.12 15.80
N THR A 121 15.42 0.39 14.61
CA THR A 121 16.19 -0.35 13.60
C THR A 121 17.64 0.13 13.46
N LYS A 122 18.13 1.00 14.35
CA LYS A 122 19.50 1.56 14.29
C LYS A 122 20.60 0.50 14.17
N SER A 123 20.43 -0.66 14.82
CA SER A 123 21.40 -1.76 14.82
C SER A 123 21.25 -2.74 13.65
N PHE A 124 20.26 -2.55 12.76
CA PHE A 124 19.98 -3.49 11.69
C PHE A 124 20.94 -3.29 10.50
N LEU A 125 21.31 -4.39 9.85
CA LEU A 125 21.96 -4.35 8.55
C LEU A 125 20.94 -3.86 7.50
N LYS A 126 21.19 -2.68 6.92
CA LYS A 126 20.38 -2.12 5.85
C LYS A 126 20.83 -2.64 4.48
N LYS A 127 19.89 -3.12 3.68
CA LYS A 127 20.11 -3.52 2.28
C LYS A 127 19.06 -2.83 1.42
N HIS A 128 19.50 -2.26 0.30
CA HIS A 128 18.65 -1.47 -0.60
C HIS A 128 18.40 -2.22 -1.90
N LEU A 129 17.14 -2.29 -2.31
CA LEU A 129 16.75 -2.78 -3.63
C LEU A 129 16.63 -1.55 -4.55
N SER A 130 17.44 -1.50 -5.60
CA SER A 130 17.51 -0.36 -6.53
C SER A 130 16.81 -0.59 -7.85
N VAL A 131 16.42 -1.84 -8.16
CA VAL A 131 15.82 -2.23 -9.44
C VAL A 131 14.33 -2.46 -9.25
N GLN A 132 13.53 -1.88 -10.14
CA GLN A 132 12.09 -2.09 -10.23
C GLN A 132 11.76 -2.91 -11.48
N PHE A 133 10.72 -3.75 -11.40
CA PHE A 133 10.31 -4.63 -12.50
C PHE A 133 8.88 -4.40 -12.99
N ARG A 134 8.16 -3.43 -12.40
CA ARG A 134 6.73 -3.22 -12.61
C ARG A 134 6.46 -2.29 -13.79
N ILE A 135 7.09 -1.12 -13.80
CA ILE A 135 6.86 -0.09 -14.79
C ILE A 135 7.67 -0.43 -16.05
N ARG A 136 6.98 -0.45 -17.18
CA ARG A 136 7.55 -0.66 -18.51
C ARG A 136 7.15 0.50 -19.38
N THR A 137 8.11 1.07 -20.11
CA THR A 137 7.83 2.12 -21.09
C THR A 137 7.59 1.48 -22.47
N PRO A 138 6.79 2.13 -23.33
CA PRO A 138 6.66 1.71 -24.72
C PRO A 138 8.02 1.63 -25.44
N ASN A 139 8.12 0.73 -26.41
CA ASN A 139 9.30 0.65 -27.26
C ASN A 139 9.46 1.96 -28.05
N GLY A 140 10.65 2.56 -27.99
CA GLY A 140 10.95 3.82 -28.68
C GLY A 140 10.59 5.09 -27.90
N SER A 141 10.09 5.00 -26.66
CA SER A 141 9.93 6.16 -25.79
C SER A 141 11.28 6.84 -25.50
N THR A 142 11.27 8.17 -25.41
CA THR A 142 12.45 8.96 -25.01
C THR A 142 12.72 8.91 -23.51
N TYR A 143 11.70 8.55 -22.73
CA TYR A 143 11.73 8.44 -21.28
C TYR A 143 11.81 6.97 -20.82
N THR A 144 12.18 6.80 -19.56
CA THR A 144 12.38 5.52 -18.89
C THR A 144 11.38 5.30 -17.77
N ALA A 145 11.35 4.08 -17.23
CA ALA A 145 10.55 3.78 -16.05
C ALA A 145 11.00 4.55 -14.79
N ASP A 146 12.29 4.87 -14.69
CA ASP A 146 12.83 5.69 -13.60
C ASP A 146 12.33 7.13 -13.69
N ASP A 147 12.06 7.65 -14.90
CA ASP A 147 11.50 8.99 -15.06
C ASP A 147 10.09 9.09 -14.47
N TYR A 148 9.26 8.07 -14.68
CA TYR A 148 7.96 7.98 -14.03
C TYR A 148 8.08 7.97 -12.51
N ILE A 149 8.94 7.11 -11.96
CA ILE A 149 9.15 7.01 -10.50
C ILE A 149 9.67 8.32 -9.92
N ASN A 150 10.61 8.97 -10.59
CA ASN A 150 11.15 10.27 -10.19
C ASN A 150 10.08 11.36 -10.24
N GLY A 151 9.17 11.31 -11.21
CA GLY A 151 8.03 12.23 -11.26
C GLY A 151 7.04 12.05 -10.12
N ILE A 152 6.69 10.82 -9.77
CA ILE A 152 5.86 10.55 -8.58
C ILE A 152 6.57 11.02 -7.31
N LYS A 153 7.88 10.78 -7.19
CA LYS A 153 8.68 11.27 -6.05
C LYS A 153 8.74 12.79 -5.99
N TYR A 154 8.93 13.44 -7.14
CA TYR A 154 8.93 14.88 -7.28
C TYR A 154 7.58 15.46 -6.81
N LEU A 155 6.47 14.91 -7.29
CA LEU A 155 5.13 15.37 -6.95
C LEU A 155 4.83 15.24 -5.45
N LEU A 156 5.15 14.10 -4.85
CA LEU A 156 4.72 13.77 -3.48
C LEU A 156 5.70 14.21 -2.39
N TYR A 157 7.00 14.27 -2.68
CA TYR A 157 8.01 14.32 -1.62
C TYR A 157 9.05 15.44 -1.73
N LYS A 158 9.14 16.17 -2.85
CA LYS A 158 10.19 17.20 -3.08
C LYS A 158 10.25 18.26 -1.97
N ASP A 159 9.11 18.59 -1.38
CA ASP A 159 8.98 19.65 -0.36
C ASP A 159 9.03 19.12 1.08
N THR A 160 9.20 17.80 1.27
CA THR A 160 9.13 17.16 2.61
C THR A 160 10.50 16.96 3.26
N GLY A 161 11.58 17.15 2.49
CA GLY A 161 12.96 16.87 2.92
C GLY A 161 13.35 15.40 2.90
N ILE A 162 12.38 14.48 2.79
CA ILE A 162 12.63 13.03 2.90
C ILE A 162 13.53 12.47 1.80
N LEU A 163 13.48 13.05 0.61
CA LEU A 163 14.30 12.61 -0.53
C LEU A 163 15.80 12.83 -0.29
N ASN A 164 16.14 13.66 0.71
CA ASN A 164 17.51 13.98 1.11
C ASN A 164 17.87 13.41 2.50
N ASP A 165 17.06 12.51 3.09
CA ASP A 165 17.36 11.95 4.40
C ASP A 165 18.64 11.08 4.34
N PRO A 166 19.73 11.45 5.04
CA PRO A 166 21.01 10.75 4.95
C PRO A 166 20.98 9.32 5.47
N ASP A 167 19.96 8.94 6.25
CA ASP A 167 19.83 7.60 6.80
C ASP A 167 19.16 6.60 5.85
N TYR A 168 18.68 7.08 4.69
CA TYR A 168 18.00 6.29 3.67
C TYR A 168 18.56 6.55 2.27
N SER A 169 18.97 5.49 1.58
CA SER A 169 19.38 5.57 0.18
C SER A 169 18.17 5.62 -0.75
N ILE A 170 17.59 6.81 -0.94
CA ILE A 170 16.48 7.04 -1.88
C ILE A 170 17.06 7.51 -3.21
N SER A 171 16.97 6.68 -4.26
CA SER A 171 17.31 7.12 -5.62
C SER A 171 16.31 8.18 -6.08
N TYR A 172 16.77 9.38 -6.40
CA TYR A 172 15.94 10.46 -6.90
C TYR A 172 16.75 11.36 -7.85
N ASN A 173 16.18 11.62 -9.04
CA ASN A 173 16.71 12.58 -9.99
C ASN A 173 15.63 13.65 -10.26
N ALA A 174 15.89 14.89 -9.86
CA ALA A 174 14.97 16.01 -10.10
C ALA A 174 14.86 16.43 -11.58
N ASN A 175 15.83 16.03 -12.41
CA ASN A 175 15.92 16.32 -13.85
C ASN A 175 15.43 15.15 -14.71
N PHE A 176 14.46 14.38 -14.21
CA PHE A 176 13.83 13.31 -14.97
C PHE A 176 13.10 13.84 -16.23
N ASP A 177 12.96 13.00 -17.25
CA ASP A 177 12.24 13.36 -18.47
C ASP A 177 10.73 13.51 -18.18
N ARG A 178 10.23 14.75 -18.23
CA ARG A 178 8.83 15.10 -17.96
C ARG A 178 7.87 14.65 -19.05
N SER A 179 8.37 14.31 -20.24
CA SER A 179 7.54 13.82 -21.35
C SER A 179 6.81 12.51 -21.01
N VAL A 180 7.27 11.76 -20.00
CA VAL A 180 6.59 10.58 -19.46
C VAL A 180 5.15 10.85 -19.00
N PHE A 181 4.83 12.08 -18.57
CA PHE A 181 3.47 12.48 -18.16
C PHE A 181 2.69 13.19 -19.28
N GLN A 182 3.26 13.29 -20.47
CA GLN A 182 2.66 13.91 -21.65
C GLN A 182 2.39 12.89 -22.77
N ASP A 183 2.80 11.63 -22.57
CA ASP A 183 2.57 10.55 -23.52
C ASP A 183 1.13 10.06 -23.46
N MET A 184 0.33 10.52 -24.42
CA MET A 184 -1.07 10.14 -24.59
C MET A 184 -1.27 8.93 -25.52
N SER A 185 -0.20 8.19 -25.86
CA SER A 185 -0.31 6.98 -26.68
C SER A 185 -1.09 5.89 -25.95
N GLU A 186 -1.78 5.03 -26.70
CA GLU A 186 -2.59 3.94 -26.12
C GLU A 186 -1.77 2.98 -25.23
N ASN A 187 -0.47 2.87 -25.47
CA ASN A 187 0.44 1.97 -24.76
C ASN A 187 1.21 2.65 -23.62
N SER A 188 0.98 3.94 -23.36
CA SER A 188 1.67 4.63 -22.26
C SER A 188 1.35 3.97 -20.92
N TYR A 189 2.32 3.97 -20.00
CA TYR A 189 2.12 3.37 -18.68
C TYR A 189 1.16 4.19 -17.82
N PHE A 190 1.07 5.49 -18.08
CA PHE A 190 0.29 6.46 -17.33
C PHE A 190 -0.44 7.39 -18.30
N GLY A 191 -1.68 7.75 -17.94
CA GLY A 191 -2.48 8.71 -18.68
C GLY A 191 -3.45 9.44 -17.76
N ILE A 192 -4.04 10.51 -18.26
CA ILE A 192 -4.99 11.36 -17.53
C ILE A 192 -6.24 11.52 -18.40
N PHE A 193 -7.41 11.43 -17.76
CA PHE A 193 -8.69 11.82 -18.37
C PHE A 193 -9.10 13.17 -17.79
N GLU A 194 -9.10 14.22 -18.61
CA GLU A 194 -9.53 15.56 -18.21
C GLU A 194 -10.97 15.86 -18.61
N ASP A 195 -11.39 15.39 -19.78
CA ASP A 195 -12.77 15.49 -20.25
C ASP A 195 -13.55 14.22 -19.88
N LYS A 196 -14.72 14.42 -19.26
CA LYS A 196 -15.60 13.35 -18.76
C LYS A 196 -14.85 12.20 -18.06
N PRO A 197 -14.11 12.50 -16.96
CA PRO A 197 -13.23 11.52 -16.32
C PRO A 197 -13.97 10.27 -15.84
N LEU A 198 -15.22 10.38 -15.36
CA LEU A 198 -15.96 9.21 -14.87
C LEU A 198 -16.30 8.25 -16.01
N SER A 199 -16.88 8.78 -17.09
CA SER A 199 -17.27 8.01 -18.27
C SER A 199 -16.05 7.38 -18.94
N SER A 200 -14.99 8.17 -19.15
CA SER A 200 -13.72 7.68 -19.73
C SER A 200 -13.10 6.56 -18.89
N SER A 201 -13.16 6.67 -17.55
CA SER A 201 -12.67 5.64 -16.64
C SER A 201 -13.44 4.33 -16.78
N ILE A 202 -14.78 4.40 -16.81
CA ILE A 202 -15.67 3.23 -16.95
C ILE A 202 -15.42 2.54 -18.30
N GLU A 203 -15.37 3.32 -19.38
CA GLU A 203 -15.14 2.79 -20.73
C GLU A 203 -13.77 2.12 -20.85
N TRP A 204 -12.71 2.76 -20.35
CA TRP A 204 -11.36 2.24 -20.39
C TRP A 204 -11.20 0.94 -19.59
N ILE A 205 -11.72 0.91 -18.36
CA ILE A 205 -11.72 -0.31 -17.53
C ILE A 205 -12.55 -1.42 -18.19
N SER A 206 -13.74 -1.10 -18.72
CA SER A 206 -14.62 -2.06 -19.39
C SER A 206 -13.94 -2.69 -20.62
N LYS A 207 -13.27 -1.88 -21.46
CA LYS A 207 -12.48 -2.35 -22.60
C LYS A 207 -11.48 -3.43 -22.19
N TYR A 208 -10.75 -3.22 -21.09
CA TYR A 208 -9.74 -4.17 -20.61
C TYR A 208 -10.31 -5.36 -19.86
N ASN A 209 -11.40 -5.22 -19.11
CA ASN A 209 -12.11 -6.33 -18.50
C ASN A 209 -12.65 -7.28 -19.58
N ASN A 210 -13.23 -6.75 -20.66
CA ASN A 210 -13.72 -7.54 -21.79
C ASN A 210 -12.59 -8.23 -22.54
N ARG A 211 -11.45 -7.55 -22.74
CA ARG A 211 -10.30 -8.13 -23.45
C ARG A 211 -9.53 -9.16 -22.62
N TYR A 212 -9.45 -8.97 -21.32
CA TYR A 212 -8.69 -9.82 -20.40
C TYR A 212 -9.53 -10.15 -19.15
N PRO A 213 -10.45 -11.13 -19.24
CA PRO A 213 -11.39 -11.43 -18.15
C PRO A 213 -10.76 -11.89 -16.83
N SER A 214 -9.50 -12.36 -16.87
CA SER A 214 -8.75 -12.74 -15.67
C SER A 214 -8.06 -11.57 -14.98
N HIS A 215 -8.04 -10.38 -15.60
CA HIS A 215 -7.42 -9.20 -15.01
C HIS A 215 -8.33 -8.58 -13.95
N ILE A 216 -7.71 -8.11 -12.87
CA ILE A 216 -8.37 -7.30 -11.85
C ILE A 216 -8.08 -5.84 -12.17
N ASN A 217 -9.01 -5.18 -12.84
CA ASN A 217 -8.95 -3.74 -13.12
C ASN A 217 -10.01 -3.02 -12.28
N ARG A 218 -9.67 -1.89 -11.65
CA ARG A 218 -10.60 -1.16 -10.76
C ARG A 218 -10.49 0.36 -10.89
N ILE A 219 -11.60 1.03 -10.63
CA ILE A 219 -11.65 2.46 -10.37
C ILE A 219 -11.56 2.65 -8.85
N LEU A 220 -10.66 3.54 -8.43
CA LEU A 220 -10.42 3.87 -7.04
C LEU A 220 -10.69 5.35 -6.78
N GLY A 221 -10.98 5.66 -5.53
CA GLY A 221 -11.12 7.01 -5.02
C GLY A 221 -10.25 7.21 -3.79
N GLY A 222 -9.63 8.38 -3.73
CA GLY A 222 -8.93 8.87 -2.55
C GLY A 222 -9.91 9.45 -1.53
N LEU A 223 -9.67 10.71 -1.16
CA LEU A 223 -10.55 11.45 -0.27
C LEU A 223 -11.36 12.52 -1.03
N VAL A 224 -11.52 12.33 -2.34
CA VAL A 224 -12.25 13.24 -3.24
C VAL A 224 -13.71 13.44 -2.85
N GLU A 225 -14.36 12.36 -2.43
CA GLU A 225 -15.74 12.33 -1.93
C GLU A 225 -15.76 11.88 -0.48
N ASP A 226 -16.77 12.35 0.28
CA ASP A 226 -16.91 11.99 1.68
C ASP A 226 -17.08 10.47 1.81
N TRP A 227 -16.14 9.84 2.51
CA TRP A 227 -16.14 8.39 2.65
C TRP A 227 -17.06 7.96 3.81
N LYS A 228 -18.15 7.27 3.46
CA LYS A 228 -19.08 6.65 4.42
C LYS A 228 -19.36 5.21 4.00
N GLN A 229 -18.88 4.25 4.79
CA GLN A 229 -19.01 2.82 4.45
C GLN A 229 -20.49 2.36 4.36
N GLU A 230 -21.38 2.96 5.14
CA GLU A 230 -22.82 2.69 5.06
C GLU A 230 -23.41 3.04 3.69
N ASP A 231 -22.91 4.10 3.05
CA ASP A 231 -23.41 4.53 1.74
C ASP A 231 -23.01 3.54 0.65
N GLY A 232 -21.84 2.90 0.76
CA GLY A 232 -21.43 1.87 -0.19
C GLY A 232 -22.34 0.65 -0.19
N LYS A 233 -23.01 0.35 0.94
CA LYS A 233 -23.98 -0.76 1.03
C LYS A 233 -25.33 -0.40 0.43
N ASP A 234 -25.70 0.88 0.47
CA ASP A 234 -26.95 1.38 -0.10
C ASP A 234 -26.84 1.49 -1.63
N LYS A 235 -27.69 0.77 -2.37
CA LYS A 235 -27.70 0.80 -3.86
C LYS A 235 -28.36 2.04 -4.44
N THR A 236 -29.00 2.85 -3.60
CA THR A 236 -29.69 4.08 -4.02
C THR A 236 -28.82 5.33 -3.86
N LYS A 237 -27.68 5.22 -3.18
CA LYS A 237 -26.72 6.30 -2.98
C LYS A 237 -25.62 6.26 -4.03
N PHE A 238 -25.22 7.45 -4.48
CA PHE A 238 -24.19 7.65 -5.49
C PHE A 238 -23.33 8.85 -5.11
N HIS A 239 -22.02 8.74 -5.33
CA HIS A 239 -21.03 9.75 -4.95
C HIS A 239 -20.44 10.41 -6.19
N TRP A 240 -20.16 9.64 -7.24
CA TRP A 240 -19.73 10.17 -8.53
C TRP A 240 -20.88 10.16 -9.52
N ASN A 241 -21.14 11.31 -10.13
CA ASN A 241 -22.22 11.50 -11.09
C ASN A 241 -21.68 12.30 -12.29
N GLU A 242 -21.83 11.76 -13.49
CA GLU A 242 -21.44 12.42 -14.75
C GLU A 242 -22.39 11.93 -15.85
N ASP A 243 -23.19 12.84 -16.41
CA ASP A 243 -24.25 12.51 -17.36
C ASP A 243 -25.18 11.39 -16.84
N ASP A 244 -25.24 10.24 -17.53
CA ASP A 244 -26.01 9.05 -17.15
C ASP A 244 -25.24 8.12 -16.20
N LYS A 245 -23.94 8.35 -15.99
CA LYS A 245 -23.07 7.50 -15.18
C LYS A 245 -23.16 7.89 -13.71
N LYS A 246 -23.36 6.88 -12.87
CA LYS A 246 -23.39 7.02 -11.41
C LYS A 246 -22.64 5.88 -10.77
N LEU A 247 -21.68 6.20 -9.92
CA LEU A 247 -20.95 5.22 -9.11
C LEU A 247 -21.07 5.55 -7.62
N ARG A 248 -20.92 4.51 -6.81
CA ARG A 248 -20.94 4.59 -5.35
C ARG A 248 -19.64 4.05 -4.78
N TRP A 249 -19.37 4.41 -3.52
CA TRP A 249 -18.28 3.80 -2.76
C TRP A 249 -18.39 2.28 -2.65
N ASN A 250 -17.26 1.63 -2.39
CA ASN A 250 -17.19 0.21 -2.09
C ASN A 250 -18.04 -0.18 -0.88
N GLU A 251 -18.77 -1.29 -0.98
CA GLU A 251 -19.68 -1.76 0.08
C GLU A 251 -18.97 -2.40 1.29
N THR A 252 -17.76 -2.91 1.08
CA THR A 252 -16.91 -3.55 2.10
C THR A 252 -15.47 -3.06 1.98
N GLN A 253 -14.78 -2.95 3.10
CA GLN A 253 -13.33 -2.68 3.13
C GLN A 253 -12.51 -3.95 2.95
N ASP A 254 -12.98 -5.05 3.54
CA ASP A 254 -12.32 -6.35 3.48
C ASP A 254 -12.80 -7.12 2.25
N ASP A 255 -11.85 -7.74 1.54
CA ASP A 255 -12.08 -8.62 0.39
C ASP A 255 -12.95 -8.02 -0.72
N TRP A 256 -13.00 -6.68 -0.84
CA TRP A 256 -13.80 -5.95 -1.83
C TRP A 256 -13.56 -6.41 -3.27
N LEU A 257 -12.33 -6.77 -3.63
CA LEU A 257 -12.01 -7.20 -4.99
C LEU A 257 -12.65 -8.54 -5.37
N THR A 258 -13.10 -9.32 -4.37
CA THR A 258 -13.64 -10.68 -4.56
C THR A 258 -15.16 -10.72 -4.66
N ILE A 259 -15.85 -9.65 -4.27
CA ILE A 259 -17.31 -9.62 -4.32
C ILE A 259 -17.80 -9.35 -5.75
N LYS A 260 -18.91 -9.99 -6.11
CA LYS A 260 -19.58 -9.76 -7.40
C LYS A 260 -20.17 -8.35 -7.44
N GLY A 261 -19.94 -7.61 -8.52
CA GLY A 261 -20.40 -6.22 -8.65
C GLY A 261 -19.46 -5.22 -7.95
N SER A 262 -18.22 -5.61 -7.62
CA SER A 262 -17.18 -4.67 -7.17
C SER A 262 -16.70 -3.78 -8.31
N GLU A 263 -16.84 -4.25 -9.54
CA GLU A 263 -16.53 -3.53 -10.78
C GLU A 263 -17.42 -2.29 -11.01
N ASP A 264 -18.64 -2.29 -10.45
CA ASP A 264 -19.60 -1.18 -10.52
C ASP A 264 -19.46 -0.20 -9.33
N GLN A 265 -18.37 -0.32 -8.57
CA GLN A 265 -18.10 0.47 -7.37
C GLN A 265 -16.76 1.17 -7.50
N VAL A 266 -16.62 2.31 -6.82
CA VAL A 266 -15.32 2.96 -6.65
C VAL A 266 -14.69 2.46 -5.35
N GLY A 267 -13.53 1.85 -5.47
CA GLY A 267 -12.77 1.35 -4.32
C GLY A 267 -12.07 2.46 -3.57
N SER A 268 -12.25 2.53 -2.26
CA SER A 268 -11.32 3.32 -1.45
C SER A 268 -9.89 2.83 -1.66
N VAL A 269 -8.93 3.75 -1.83
CA VAL A 269 -7.50 3.42 -1.84
C VAL A 269 -7.06 2.66 -0.58
N PHE A 270 -7.82 2.77 0.52
CA PHE A 270 -7.59 2.01 1.76
C PHE A 270 -8.04 0.55 1.70
N ALA A 271 -8.97 0.20 0.81
CA ALA A 271 -9.51 -1.17 0.66
C ALA A 271 -8.62 -2.07 -0.23
N VAL A 272 -7.79 -1.49 -1.09
CA VAL A 272 -6.93 -2.22 -2.05
C VAL A 272 -5.44 -2.23 -1.68
N GLN A 273 -5.08 -1.77 -0.48
CA GLN A 273 -3.67 -1.57 -0.10
C GLN A 273 -2.86 -2.86 -0.08
N GLY A 274 -1.88 -3.01 -0.96
CA GLY A 274 -1.07 -4.23 -1.03
C GLY A 274 -1.69 -5.32 -1.89
N VAL A 275 -2.78 -5.05 -2.61
CA VAL A 275 -3.24 -5.93 -3.68
C VAL A 275 -2.61 -5.48 -5.00
N ASP A 276 -2.20 -6.43 -5.83
CA ASP A 276 -1.70 -6.17 -7.17
C ASP A 276 -2.89 -6.07 -8.14
N LEU A 277 -3.08 -4.89 -8.72
CA LEU A 277 -4.10 -4.62 -9.74
C LEU A 277 -3.43 -4.60 -11.11
N ASN A 278 -4.09 -5.16 -12.12
CA ASN A 278 -3.56 -5.14 -13.49
C ASN A 278 -3.65 -3.74 -14.10
N ARG A 279 -4.75 -3.03 -13.84
CA ARG A 279 -4.95 -1.63 -14.21
C ARG A 279 -5.77 -0.93 -13.14
N VAL A 280 -5.47 0.34 -12.97
CA VAL A 280 -6.14 1.18 -11.99
C VAL A 280 -6.44 2.53 -12.60
N VAL A 281 -7.64 3.03 -12.34
CA VAL A 281 -7.94 4.45 -12.48
C VAL A 281 -8.14 5.01 -11.09
N VAL A 282 -7.51 6.15 -10.79
CA VAL A 282 -7.70 6.84 -9.51
C VAL A 282 -8.42 8.14 -9.80
N LEU A 283 -9.65 8.26 -9.31
CA LEU A 283 -10.42 9.49 -9.36
C LEU A 283 -9.83 10.47 -8.35
N MET A 284 -9.28 11.56 -8.88
CA MET A 284 -8.74 12.67 -8.10
C MET A 284 -9.62 13.90 -8.32
N GLY A 285 -9.82 14.69 -7.27
CA GLY A 285 -10.54 15.95 -7.36
C GLY A 285 -9.81 17.06 -6.64
N ASN A 286 -10.57 17.93 -5.97
CA ASN A 286 -10.00 19.07 -5.24
C ASN A 286 -9.53 18.72 -3.82
N ASP A 287 -9.36 17.43 -3.53
CA ASP A 287 -8.74 16.89 -2.31
C ASP A 287 -7.22 17.10 -2.31
N LEU A 288 -6.61 17.16 -3.49
CA LEU A 288 -5.21 17.51 -3.71
C LEU A 288 -5.11 18.79 -4.53
N MET A 289 -4.29 19.73 -4.08
CA MET A 289 -4.12 21.04 -4.71
C MET A 289 -2.63 21.40 -4.76
N VAL A 290 -2.28 22.32 -5.67
CA VAL A 290 -0.94 22.89 -5.77
C VAL A 290 -1.02 24.38 -5.44
N ASP A 291 -0.17 24.85 -4.54
CA ASP A 291 -0.10 26.27 -4.20
C ASP A 291 0.63 27.10 -5.27
N ASN A 292 0.68 28.41 -5.09
CA ASN A 292 1.33 29.32 -6.04
C ASN A 292 2.86 29.11 -6.13
N GLN A 293 3.45 28.37 -5.19
CA GLN A 293 4.87 28.00 -5.16
C GLN A 293 5.11 26.60 -5.76
N GLY A 294 4.08 25.93 -6.27
CA GLY A 294 4.19 24.59 -6.85
C GLY A 294 4.27 23.48 -5.80
N ARG A 295 3.83 23.71 -4.56
CA ARG A 295 3.81 22.71 -3.49
C ARG A 295 2.47 22.00 -3.44
N LEU A 296 2.51 20.67 -3.36
CA LEU A 296 1.33 19.84 -3.19
C LEU A 296 0.82 19.95 -1.75
N TYR A 297 -0.49 20.15 -1.58
CA TYR A 297 -1.14 20.10 -0.29
C TYR A 297 -2.52 19.43 -0.38
N ALA A 298 -2.95 18.80 0.72
CA ALA A 298 -4.27 18.22 0.83
C ALA A 298 -5.27 19.28 1.34
N ARG A 299 -6.46 19.34 0.74
CA ARG A 299 -7.53 20.23 1.21
C ARG A 299 -8.26 19.60 2.39
N THR A 300 -7.77 19.86 3.60
CA THR A 300 -8.24 19.19 4.83
C THR A 300 -9.60 19.62 5.36
N LYS A 301 -10.21 20.71 4.85
CA LYS A 301 -11.50 21.22 5.33
C LYS A 301 -12.71 20.30 5.05
N LYS A 302 -12.50 19.16 4.39
CA LYS A 302 -13.50 18.10 4.17
C LYS A 302 -13.29 16.86 5.07
N PHE A 303 -12.27 16.83 5.93
CA PHE A 303 -11.89 15.64 6.72
C PHE A 303 -11.90 15.88 8.23
#